data_AF-A0A520H6D1-F1
#
_entry.id   AF-A0A520H6D1-F1
#
_cell.length_a   1.000
_cell.length_b   1.000
_cell.length_c   1.000
_cell.angle_alpha   90.00
_cell.angle_beta   90.00
_cell.angle_gamma   90.00
#
_symmetry.space_group_name_H-M   'P 1'
#
loop_
_entity.id
_entity.type
_entity.pdbx_description
1 polymer ?
#
loop_
_entity_poly.entity_id
_entity_poly.type
_entity_poly.pdbx_seq_one_letter_code
_entity_poly.pdbx_strand_id
1 'polypeptide(L)'
;MFVHLRLHTEFSVVDGTNRIDEVVAAARADGQPALAITDLNNLFGAVKFYKEARGAGVKPLLGAEVFLEGLGADIGAVTRIVLLVQNTTGYLHLSELLARAWTQNVGRGQSQALVKRAWLEELGAGLIALSGAQAGPLGAALLQGHATRADDLARQLAALFPDRFYVELQRAGRPEDEPHVVAAVQLAARLGLPVVATHPVQFATADDYEAHEARVCISEGEILGNPRRVRKFTRAQYFKSAAEMEALFADIPSAIANTLAIARRCSLTLVLGKPQLPNFPTPDGLPIGEYFRLASFEGLEERLAHLYPDAKQRDVERPRYVERLEFEIDTILNMGFPGYFLIVGDFINWAKKNGCPVGPGRGSGAGSLVAYALKITDLDPLQYNLLFERFLNPERVSMPDFDIDFCQSNRDRVIDYVKDKYGKDAVSQIATFGT
;
A
#
# COMPACT_ATOMS: atom_id res chain seq x y z
N MET A 1 12.97 -3.77 27.16
CA MET A 1 12.99 -3.55 25.70
C MET A 1 11.56 -3.31 25.24
N PHE A 2 11.35 -2.25 24.46
CA PHE A 2 10.03 -1.79 23.99
C PHE A 2 10.02 -1.68 22.46
N VAL A 3 8.83 -1.80 21.86
CA VAL A 3 8.60 -1.61 20.42
C VAL A 3 7.41 -0.68 20.24
N HIS A 4 7.57 0.40 19.48
CA HIS A 4 6.43 1.24 19.08
C HIS A 4 5.49 0.45 18.15
N LEU A 5 4.24 0.32 18.58
CA LEU A 5 3.16 -0.36 17.85
C LEU A 5 2.13 0.60 17.24
N ARG A 6 2.26 1.91 17.50
CA ARG A 6 1.38 2.95 16.99
C ARG A 6 2.21 4.18 16.63
N LEU A 7 2.20 4.54 15.36
CA LEU A 7 2.94 5.68 14.84
C LEU A 7 2.30 6.15 13.54
N HIS A 8 2.05 7.45 13.44
CA HIS A 8 1.59 8.08 12.21
C HIS A 8 2.78 8.67 11.46
N THR A 9 2.98 8.24 10.23
CA THR A 9 4.02 8.75 9.32
C THR A 9 3.52 9.96 8.54
N GLU A 10 4.34 10.49 7.64
CA GLU A 10 3.93 11.52 6.69
C GLU A 10 2.75 11.10 5.79
N PHE A 11 2.41 9.81 5.76
CA PHE A 11 1.28 9.26 5.03
C PHE A 11 -0.04 9.26 5.81
N SER A 12 -0.04 9.57 7.11
CA SER A 12 -1.25 10.06 7.78
C SER A 12 -1.48 11.52 7.38
N VAL A 13 -1.95 11.73 6.15
CA VAL A 13 -1.97 13.04 5.45
C VAL A 13 -2.49 14.21 6.30
N VAL A 14 -3.43 13.94 7.21
CA VAL A 14 -4.14 14.92 8.03
C VAL A 14 -3.44 15.32 9.33
N ASP A 15 -2.55 14.48 9.88
CA ASP A 15 -1.92 14.74 11.18
C ASP A 15 -0.43 14.37 11.25
N GLY A 16 -0.03 13.20 10.76
CA GLY A 16 1.35 12.71 10.88
C GLY A 16 2.39 13.56 10.16
N THR A 17 3.52 13.78 10.83
CA THR A 17 4.69 14.52 10.28
C THR A 17 5.99 13.72 10.31
N ASN A 18 5.96 12.52 10.91
CA ASN A 18 7.13 11.65 11.00
C ASN A 18 7.55 11.15 9.63
N ARG A 19 8.79 11.41 9.21
CA ARG A 19 9.32 10.79 8.00
C ARG A 19 9.75 9.35 8.27
N ILE A 20 9.40 8.44 7.36
CA ILE A 20 9.72 7.00 7.47
C ILE A 20 11.21 6.73 7.74
N ASP A 21 12.12 7.39 7.04
CA ASP A 21 13.57 7.23 7.19
C ASP A 21 14.05 7.70 8.58
N GLU A 22 13.53 8.83 9.06
CA GLU A 22 13.86 9.38 10.36
C GLU A 22 13.40 8.48 11.52
N VAL A 23 12.17 7.96 11.47
CA VAL A 23 11.66 7.09 12.55
C VAL A 23 12.29 5.70 12.55
N VAL A 24 12.65 5.18 11.37
CA VAL A 24 13.44 3.94 11.28
C VAL A 24 14.84 4.15 11.86
N ALA A 25 15.48 5.28 11.56
CA ALA A 25 16.78 5.64 12.12
C ALA A 25 16.70 5.80 13.65
N ALA A 26 15.64 6.45 14.17
CA ALA A 26 15.41 6.61 15.60
C ALA A 26 15.23 5.25 16.30
N ALA A 27 14.38 4.36 15.75
CA ALA A 27 14.19 3.02 16.30
C ALA A 27 15.50 2.20 16.32
N ARG A 28 16.30 2.29 15.25
CA ARG A 28 17.61 1.64 15.18
C ARG A 28 18.58 2.20 16.22
N ALA A 29 18.66 3.53 16.36
CA ALA A 29 19.56 4.19 17.31
C ALA A 29 19.21 3.84 18.77
N ASP A 30 17.92 3.70 19.07
CA ASP A 30 17.40 3.30 20.38
C ASP A 30 17.48 1.78 20.64
N GLY A 31 17.93 0.99 19.65
CA GLY A 31 18.04 -0.46 19.77
C GLY A 31 16.70 -1.20 19.80
N GLN A 32 15.64 -0.59 19.28
CA GLN A 32 14.34 -1.25 19.14
C GLN A 32 14.44 -2.32 18.03
N PRO A 33 14.10 -3.59 18.30
CA PRO A 33 14.27 -4.67 17.33
C PRO A 33 13.26 -4.62 16.18
N ALA A 34 12.19 -3.85 16.36
CA ALA A 34 11.06 -3.76 15.46
C ALA A 34 10.40 -2.38 15.59
N LEU A 35 9.63 -1.99 14.58
CA LEU A 35 8.85 -0.76 14.57
C LEU A 35 7.54 -1.00 13.79
N ALA A 36 6.42 -0.47 14.27
CA ALA A 36 5.18 -0.41 13.50
C ALA A 36 4.93 0.98 12.93
N ILE A 37 4.38 1.02 11.73
CA ILE A 37 3.63 2.17 11.24
C ILE A 37 2.16 1.81 11.20
N THR A 38 1.31 2.75 11.61
CA THR A 38 -0.14 2.58 11.71
C THR A 38 -0.82 3.84 11.22
N ASP A 39 -0.57 4.19 9.96
CA ASP A 39 -1.11 5.40 9.37
C ASP A 39 -2.65 5.41 9.43
N LEU A 40 -3.20 6.62 9.48
CA LEU A 40 -4.63 6.82 9.65
C LEU A 40 -5.37 6.42 8.38
N ASN A 41 -6.16 5.34 8.47
CA ASN A 41 -7.05 4.86 7.42
C ASN A 41 -6.35 4.50 6.09
N ASN A 42 -5.06 4.18 6.10
CA ASN A 42 -4.34 3.84 4.88
C ASN A 42 -3.08 2.97 5.12
N LEU A 43 -2.49 2.51 4.01
CA LEU A 43 -1.20 1.81 3.95
C LEU A 43 -0.27 2.44 2.89
N PHE A 44 -0.40 3.74 2.63
CA PHE A 44 0.31 4.40 1.52
C PHE A 44 1.84 4.31 1.67
N GLY A 45 2.35 4.46 2.89
CA GLY A 45 3.77 4.34 3.21
C GLY A 45 4.32 2.93 3.33
N ALA A 46 3.47 1.89 3.25
CA ALA A 46 3.82 0.52 3.66
C ALA A 46 5.03 -0.07 2.92
N VAL A 47 5.10 0.05 1.59
CA VAL A 47 6.21 -0.50 0.80
C VAL A 47 7.51 0.28 1.04
N LYS A 48 7.44 1.62 1.19
CA LYS A 48 8.59 2.48 1.50
C LYS A 48 9.16 2.10 2.87
N PHE A 49 8.30 2.03 3.89
CA PHE A 49 8.67 1.63 5.25
C PHE A 49 9.24 0.22 5.32
N TYR A 50 8.59 -0.76 4.67
CA TYR A 50 9.06 -2.14 4.68
C TYR A 50 10.49 -2.27 4.11
N LYS A 51 10.80 -1.55 3.03
CA LYS A 51 12.16 -1.51 2.46
C LYS A 51 13.15 -0.84 3.41
N GLU A 52 12.80 0.33 3.91
CA GLU A 52 13.67 1.15 4.77
C GLU A 52 14.02 0.42 6.08
N ALA A 53 13.00 -0.05 6.81
CA ALA A 53 13.17 -0.76 8.06
C ALA A 53 14.04 -2.02 7.89
N ARG A 54 13.76 -2.84 6.86
CA ARG A 54 14.59 -4.03 6.58
C ARG A 54 16.03 -3.68 6.22
N GLY A 55 16.24 -2.62 5.45
CA GLY A 55 17.58 -2.12 5.11
C GLY A 55 18.37 -1.66 6.35
N ALA A 56 17.67 -1.09 7.33
CA ALA A 56 18.24 -0.66 8.61
C ALA A 56 18.40 -1.79 9.65
N GLY A 57 17.93 -3.01 9.37
CA GLY A 57 17.93 -4.13 10.31
C GLY A 57 16.85 -4.06 11.38
N VAL A 58 15.84 -3.22 11.21
CA VAL A 58 14.66 -3.11 12.08
C VAL A 58 13.51 -3.92 11.48
N LYS A 59 12.87 -4.79 12.27
CA LYS A 59 11.74 -5.58 11.76
C LYS A 59 10.52 -4.68 11.49
N PRO A 60 10.01 -4.60 10.25
CA PRO A 60 8.81 -3.81 9.96
C PRO A 60 7.54 -4.53 10.43
N LEU A 61 6.67 -3.81 11.12
CA LEU A 61 5.30 -4.21 11.42
C LEU A 61 4.38 -3.27 10.64
N LEU A 62 3.54 -3.83 9.77
CA LEU A 62 2.55 -3.04 9.05
C LEU A 62 1.24 -3.04 9.81
N GLY A 63 0.53 -1.92 9.77
CA GLY A 63 -0.81 -1.79 10.31
C GLY A 63 -1.43 -0.48 9.89
N ALA A 64 -2.63 -0.22 10.40
CA ALA A 64 -3.33 1.04 10.22
C ALA A 64 -4.16 1.36 11.47
N GLU A 65 -4.30 2.64 11.78
CA GLU A 65 -5.35 3.11 12.67
C GLU A 65 -6.61 3.32 11.83
N VAL A 66 -7.70 2.59 12.12
CA VAL A 66 -8.92 2.65 11.32
C VAL A 66 -10.06 3.29 12.09
N PHE A 67 -10.87 4.10 11.40
CA PHE A 67 -12.14 4.55 11.94
C PHE A 67 -13.18 3.43 11.84
N LEU A 68 -13.96 3.26 12.90
CA LEU A 68 -14.87 2.14 13.10
C LEU A 68 -16.26 2.63 13.48
N GLU A 69 -17.27 2.13 12.77
CA GLU A 69 -18.67 2.32 13.12
C GLU A 69 -19.32 1.03 13.66
N GLY A 70 -20.43 1.19 14.38
CA GLY A 70 -21.20 0.08 14.95
C GLY A 70 -20.71 -0.44 16.30
N LEU A 71 -19.70 0.19 16.90
CA LEU A 71 -19.20 -0.14 18.25
C LEU A 71 -19.11 1.09 19.19
N GLY A 72 -19.49 2.29 18.74
CA GLY A 72 -19.53 3.50 19.55
C GLY A 72 -20.77 3.59 20.45
N ALA A 73 -20.91 4.69 21.20
CA ALA A 73 -22.00 4.94 22.17
C ALA A 73 -23.42 4.85 21.54
N ASP A 74 -23.56 5.33 20.31
CA ASP A 74 -24.77 5.26 19.50
C ASP A 74 -24.44 4.66 18.13
N ILE A 75 -25.47 4.32 17.34
CA ILE A 75 -25.31 3.70 16.01
C ILE A 75 -24.38 4.52 15.08
N GLY A 76 -24.37 5.85 15.21
CA GLY A 76 -23.52 6.76 14.43
C GLY A 76 -22.21 7.17 15.11
N ALA A 77 -21.91 6.67 16.31
CA ALA A 77 -20.68 7.06 17.02
C ALA A 77 -19.46 6.38 16.39
N VAL A 78 -18.50 7.19 15.95
CA VAL A 78 -17.28 6.75 15.32
C VAL A 78 -16.17 6.61 16.37
N THR A 79 -15.47 5.48 16.32
CA THR A 79 -14.35 5.16 17.22
C THR A 79 -13.13 4.79 16.39
N ARG A 80 -11.95 4.64 17.01
CA ARG A 80 -10.72 4.24 16.30
C ARG A 80 -10.09 3.02 16.96
N ILE A 81 -9.61 2.09 16.15
CA ILE A 81 -8.82 0.94 16.64
C ILE A 81 -7.55 0.81 15.80
N VAL A 82 -6.53 0.15 16.33
CA VAL A 82 -5.32 -0.17 15.57
C VAL A 82 -5.38 -1.63 15.13
N LEU A 83 -5.15 -1.87 13.84
CA LEU A 83 -5.04 -3.22 13.27
C LEU A 83 -3.62 -3.44 12.78
N LEU A 84 -2.93 -4.40 13.36
CA LEU A 84 -1.59 -4.83 12.98
C LEU A 84 -1.65 -6.10 12.14
N VAL A 85 -0.84 -6.16 11.09
CA VAL A 85 -0.71 -7.31 10.20
C VAL A 85 0.12 -8.39 10.90
N GLN A 86 -0.51 -9.53 11.21
CA GLN A 86 0.17 -10.68 11.78
C GLN A 86 0.91 -11.50 10.71
N ASN A 87 0.31 -11.65 9.53
CA ASN A 87 0.79 -12.51 8.45
C ASN A 87 0.24 -12.06 7.08
N THR A 88 0.53 -12.81 6.02
CA THR A 88 0.05 -12.51 4.66
C THR A 88 -1.47 -12.43 4.55
N THR A 89 -2.22 -13.30 5.23
CA THR A 89 -3.69 -13.23 5.26
C THR A 89 -4.16 -11.89 5.85
N GLY A 90 -3.57 -11.48 6.98
CA GLY A 90 -3.85 -10.18 7.58
C GLY A 90 -3.53 -9.00 6.66
N TYR A 91 -2.44 -9.07 5.91
CA TYR A 91 -2.09 -8.02 4.95
C TYR A 91 -3.16 -7.84 3.88
N LEU A 92 -3.62 -8.96 3.29
CA LEU A 92 -4.68 -8.95 2.28
C LEU A 92 -6.01 -8.46 2.88
N HIS A 93 -6.35 -8.93 4.07
CA HIS A 93 -7.57 -8.53 4.76
C HIS A 93 -7.59 -7.06 5.17
N LEU A 94 -6.47 -6.52 5.67
CA LEU A 94 -6.37 -5.09 5.98
C LEU A 94 -6.47 -4.25 4.70
N SER A 95 -5.83 -4.70 3.61
CA SER A 95 -5.93 -4.04 2.30
C SER A 95 -7.39 -4.00 1.81
N GLU A 96 -8.10 -5.12 1.94
CA GLU A 96 -9.52 -5.22 1.57
C GLU A 96 -10.42 -4.36 2.48
N LEU A 97 -10.18 -4.36 3.80
CA LEU A 97 -10.93 -3.53 4.74
C LEU A 97 -10.82 -2.04 4.40
N LEU A 98 -9.60 -1.58 4.12
CA LEU A 98 -9.33 -0.19 3.73
C LEU A 98 -9.95 0.13 2.38
N ALA A 99 -9.83 -0.77 1.40
CA ALA A 99 -10.43 -0.59 0.07
C ALA A 99 -11.96 -0.51 0.16
N ARG A 100 -12.61 -1.42 0.89
CA ARG A 100 -14.07 -1.40 1.13
C ARG A 100 -14.51 -0.13 1.84
N ALA A 101 -13.77 0.32 2.85
CA ALA A 101 -14.10 1.55 3.56
C ALA A 101 -14.11 2.76 2.60
N TRP A 102 -13.03 2.96 1.83
CA TRP A 102 -12.91 4.10 0.93
C TRP A 102 -13.84 4.04 -0.29
N THR A 103 -14.20 2.84 -0.76
CA THR A 103 -15.05 2.68 -1.95
C THR A 103 -16.55 2.58 -1.64
N GLN A 104 -16.91 2.11 -0.45
CA GLN A 104 -18.31 1.78 -0.12
C GLN A 104 -18.86 2.54 1.09
N ASN A 105 -18.01 3.10 1.97
CA ASN A 105 -18.46 3.63 3.25
C ASN A 105 -17.76 4.94 3.64
N VAL A 106 -17.86 5.92 2.75
CA VAL A 106 -17.53 7.32 3.00
C VAL A 106 -18.86 8.08 3.07
N GLY A 107 -19.23 8.57 4.25
CA GLY A 107 -20.50 9.29 4.43
C GLY A 107 -20.55 10.60 3.63
N ARG A 108 -21.76 11.06 3.28
CA ARG A 108 -21.93 12.37 2.63
C ARG A 108 -21.37 13.47 3.53
N GLY A 109 -20.38 14.21 3.03
CA GLY A 109 -19.72 15.30 3.78
C GLY A 109 -18.71 14.82 4.82
N GLN A 110 -18.39 13.53 4.89
CA GLN A 110 -17.31 13.01 5.73
C GLN A 110 -16.00 12.98 4.95
N SER A 111 -14.90 13.33 5.61
CA SER A 111 -13.55 13.27 5.05
C SER A 111 -12.84 11.93 5.30
N GLN A 112 -13.48 11.03 6.07
CA GLN A 112 -12.89 9.76 6.49
C GLN A 112 -13.80 8.60 6.13
N ALA A 113 -13.19 7.52 5.65
CA ALA A 113 -13.85 6.24 5.44
C ALA A 113 -14.06 5.50 6.77
N LEU A 114 -15.16 4.76 6.87
CA LEU A 114 -15.51 4.02 8.09
C LEU A 114 -15.50 2.51 7.83
N VAL A 115 -14.71 1.78 8.60
CA VAL A 115 -14.77 0.31 8.64
C VAL A 115 -16.02 -0.11 9.43
N LYS A 116 -16.79 -1.05 8.88
CA LYS A 116 -17.94 -1.64 9.59
C LYS A 116 -17.47 -2.76 10.50
N ARG A 117 -18.05 -2.86 11.70
CA ARG A 117 -17.86 -4.01 12.59
C ARG A 117 -18.05 -5.36 11.87
N ALA A 118 -19.11 -5.50 11.07
CA ALA A 118 -19.39 -6.74 10.34
C ALA A 118 -18.27 -7.15 9.37
N TRP A 119 -17.50 -6.19 8.83
CA TRP A 119 -16.36 -6.51 7.99
C TRP A 119 -15.18 -7.04 8.80
N LEU A 120 -15.04 -6.65 10.08
CA LEU A 120 -14.03 -7.23 10.97
C LEU A 120 -14.38 -8.68 11.34
N GLU A 121 -15.66 -9.05 11.35
CA GLU A 121 -16.09 -10.45 11.52
C GLU A 121 -15.65 -11.31 10.32
N GLU A 122 -15.77 -10.78 9.10
CA GLU A 122 -15.38 -11.46 7.86
C GLU A 122 -13.86 -11.48 7.63
N LEU A 123 -13.20 -10.34 7.83
CA LEU A 123 -11.81 -10.09 7.44
C LEU A 123 -10.87 -9.95 8.65
N GLY A 124 -11.31 -10.36 9.84
CA GLY A 124 -10.49 -10.23 11.07
C GLY A 124 -9.32 -11.21 11.15
N ALA A 125 -9.28 -12.28 10.35
CA ALA A 125 -8.21 -13.29 10.41
C ALA A 125 -6.84 -12.72 10.00
N GLY A 126 -5.76 -13.15 10.67
CA GLY A 126 -4.40 -12.66 10.41
C GLY A 126 -4.11 -11.24 10.90
N LEU A 127 -5.04 -10.59 11.62
CA LEU A 127 -4.86 -9.27 12.23
C LEU A 127 -4.72 -9.34 13.75
N ILE A 128 -3.95 -8.43 14.34
CA ILE A 128 -3.93 -8.18 15.79
C ILE A 128 -4.58 -6.83 16.03
N ALA A 129 -5.57 -6.77 16.92
CA ALA A 129 -6.32 -5.55 17.22
C ALA A 129 -5.89 -4.95 18.56
N LEU A 130 -5.58 -3.66 18.56
CA LEU A 130 -5.40 -2.86 19.78
C LEU A 130 -6.64 -2.00 19.98
N SER A 131 -7.10 -1.88 21.23
CA SER A 131 -8.43 -1.33 21.54
C SER A 131 -8.64 0.14 21.18
N GLY A 132 -7.61 0.89 20.77
CA GLY A 132 -7.72 2.29 20.37
C GLY A 132 -7.48 3.31 21.49
N ALA A 133 -7.08 2.84 22.68
CA ALA A 133 -7.01 3.62 23.91
C ALA A 133 -8.28 4.47 24.11
N GLN A 134 -8.15 5.75 24.43
CA GLN A 134 -9.28 6.66 24.68
C GLN A 134 -10.16 6.89 23.45
N ALA A 135 -9.58 6.82 22.24
CA ALA A 135 -10.32 6.99 20.98
C ALA A 135 -11.10 5.74 20.57
N GLY A 136 -10.84 4.62 21.23
CA GLY A 136 -11.49 3.35 20.97
C GLY A 136 -12.87 3.22 21.59
N PRO A 137 -13.65 2.22 21.14
CA PRO A 137 -14.98 1.96 21.66
C PRO A 137 -14.95 1.67 23.16
N LEU A 138 -13.92 0.95 23.61
CA LEU A 138 -13.73 0.66 25.02
C LEU A 138 -13.37 1.91 25.83
N GLY A 139 -12.37 2.68 25.39
CA GLY A 139 -11.89 3.84 26.12
C GLY A 139 -12.96 4.92 26.27
N ALA A 140 -13.74 5.16 25.21
CA ALA A 140 -14.87 6.08 25.25
C ALA A 140 -15.91 5.67 26.32
N ALA A 141 -16.27 4.38 26.40
CA ALA A 141 -17.22 3.89 27.39
C ALA A 141 -16.67 3.97 28.82
N LEU A 142 -15.39 3.65 29.03
CA LEU A 142 -14.73 3.74 30.34
C LEU A 142 -14.68 5.18 30.87
N LEU A 143 -14.30 6.13 30.02
CA LEU A 143 -14.22 7.55 30.41
C LEU A 143 -15.58 8.18 30.71
N GLN A 144 -16.66 7.64 30.12
CA GLN A 144 -18.03 8.03 30.44
C GLN A 144 -18.59 7.33 31.69
N GLY A 145 -17.83 6.43 32.33
CA GLY A 145 -18.28 5.67 33.50
C GLY A 145 -19.24 4.51 33.16
N HIS A 146 -19.38 4.15 31.89
CA HIS A 146 -20.28 3.09 31.43
C HIS A 146 -19.64 1.70 31.52
N ALA A 147 -19.33 1.24 32.74
CA ALA A 147 -18.56 0.02 32.99
C ALA A 147 -19.16 -1.28 32.39
N THR A 148 -20.47 -1.45 32.43
CA THR A 148 -21.15 -2.62 31.82
C THR A 148 -20.97 -2.63 30.31
N ARG A 149 -21.13 -1.46 29.68
CA ARG A 149 -20.94 -1.32 28.23
C ARG A 149 -19.50 -1.60 27.83
N ALA A 150 -18.54 -1.11 28.60
CA ALA A 150 -17.12 -1.37 28.39
C ALA A 150 -16.80 -2.88 28.44
N ASP A 151 -17.42 -3.62 29.37
CA ASP A 151 -17.32 -5.09 29.47
C ASP A 151 -17.84 -5.78 28.20
N ASP A 152 -19.05 -5.43 27.78
CA ASP A 152 -19.68 -6.01 26.59
C ASP A 152 -18.86 -5.73 25.32
N LEU A 153 -18.34 -4.51 25.17
CA LEU A 153 -17.50 -4.12 24.03
C LEU A 153 -16.17 -4.89 24.02
N ALA A 154 -15.53 -5.05 25.18
CA ALA A 154 -14.30 -5.81 25.29
C ALA A 154 -14.50 -7.29 24.95
N ARG A 155 -15.61 -7.90 25.40
CA ARG A 155 -15.97 -9.29 25.02
C ARG A 155 -16.23 -9.43 23.53
N GLN A 156 -16.96 -8.48 22.94
CA GLN A 156 -17.23 -8.47 21.50
C GLN A 156 -15.94 -8.41 20.70
N LEU A 157 -15.04 -7.44 21.00
CA LEU A 157 -13.75 -7.32 20.32
C LEU A 157 -12.84 -8.54 20.54
N ALA A 158 -12.80 -9.09 21.76
CA ALA A 158 -12.05 -10.30 22.05
C ALA A 158 -12.57 -11.52 21.26
N ALA A 159 -13.89 -11.61 21.04
CA ALA A 159 -14.49 -12.64 20.20
C ALA A 159 -14.17 -12.46 18.71
N LEU A 160 -14.05 -11.22 18.22
CA LEU A 160 -13.62 -10.92 16.83
C LEU A 160 -12.15 -11.28 16.60
N PHE A 161 -11.30 -11.10 17.62
CA PHE A 161 -9.88 -11.35 17.55
C PHE A 161 -9.44 -12.31 18.67
N PRO A 162 -9.83 -13.61 18.62
CA PRO A 162 -9.43 -14.58 19.64
C PRO A 162 -7.91 -14.64 19.77
N ASP A 163 -7.41 -14.50 20.99
CA ASP A 163 -5.99 -14.41 21.35
C ASP A 163 -5.19 -13.32 20.63
N ARG A 164 -5.88 -12.40 19.94
CA ARG A 164 -5.30 -11.35 19.08
C ARG A 164 -5.85 -9.96 19.40
N PHE A 165 -6.60 -9.82 20.48
CA PHE A 165 -7.08 -8.55 20.99
C PHE A 165 -6.28 -8.11 22.22
N TYR A 166 -5.84 -6.85 22.23
CA TYR A 166 -5.12 -6.24 23.33
C TYR A 166 -5.80 -4.94 23.77
N VAL A 167 -5.93 -4.76 25.08
CA VAL A 167 -6.40 -3.50 25.68
C VAL A 167 -5.24 -2.51 25.66
N GLU A 168 -5.38 -1.45 24.87
CA GLU A 168 -4.34 -0.46 24.62
C GLU A 168 -4.30 0.60 25.74
N LEU A 169 -3.11 0.86 26.27
CA LEU A 169 -2.85 1.83 27.32
C LEU A 169 -1.93 2.94 26.79
N GLN A 170 -2.28 4.20 27.04
CA GLN A 170 -1.51 5.36 26.62
C GLN A 170 -1.35 6.36 27.76
N ARG A 171 -0.14 6.91 27.87
CA ARG A 171 0.24 8.03 28.75
C ARG A 171 0.91 9.09 27.89
N ALA A 172 0.12 9.82 27.12
CA ALA A 172 0.56 10.89 26.22
C ALA A 172 0.42 12.29 26.85
N GLY A 173 0.24 12.40 28.16
CA GLY A 173 0.12 13.70 28.85
C GLY A 173 -1.24 14.37 28.67
N ARG A 174 -2.29 13.62 28.30
CA ARG A 174 -3.66 14.09 28.29
C ARG A 174 -4.29 13.95 29.68
N PRO A 175 -5.19 14.85 30.10
CA PRO A 175 -5.87 14.75 31.39
C PRO A 175 -6.58 13.41 31.63
N GLU A 176 -7.10 12.81 30.58
CA GLU A 176 -7.85 11.54 30.60
C GLU A 176 -6.97 10.28 30.57
N ASP A 177 -5.65 10.40 30.44
CA ASP A 177 -4.76 9.24 30.29
C ASP A 177 -4.77 8.33 31.53
N GLU A 178 -4.49 8.86 32.72
CA GLU A 178 -4.49 8.02 33.95
C GLU A 178 -5.87 7.46 34.31
N PRO A 179 -6.98 8.24 34.28
CA PRO A 179 -8.31 7.69 34.48
C PRO A 179 -8.62 6.53 33.53
N HIS A 180 -8.25 6.66 32.25
CA HIS A 180 -8.43 5.58 31.27
C HIS A 180 -7.55 4.37 31.60
N VAL A 181 -6.26 4.57 31.89
CA VAL A 181 -5.31 3.46 32.18
C VAL A 181 -5.79 2.65 33.37
N VAL A 182 -6.17 3.31 34.48
CA VAL A 182 -6.66 2.62 35.69
C VAL A 182 -7.90 1.78 35.37
N ALA A 183 -8.89 2.38 34.70
CA ALA A 183 -10.13 1.69 34.36
C ALA A 183 -9.93 0.53 33.37
N ALA A 184 -9.06 0.72 32.38
CA ALA A 184 -8.73 -0.27 31.36
C ALA A 184 -7.99 -1.48 31.95
N VAL A 185 -7.05 -1.25 32.87
CA VAL A 185 -6.33 -2.33 33.59
C VAL A 185 -7.28 -3.14 34.46
N GLN A 186 -8.17 -2.48 35.21
CA GLN A 186 -9.18 -3.17 36.02
C GLN A 186 -10.12 -4.03 35.17
N LEU A 187 -10.56 -3.50 34.03
CA LEU A 187 -11.37 -4.26 33.08
C LEU A 187 -10.61 -5.46 32.52
N ALA A 188 -9.38 -5.24 32.04
CA ALA A 188 -8.55 -6.28 31.45
C ALA A 188 -8.29 -7.42 32.44
N ALA A 189 -7.98 -7.09 33.71
CA ALA A 189 -7.81 -8.08 34.77
C ALA A 189 -9.08 -8.90 35.04
N ARG A 190 -10.25 -8.24 35.10
CA ARG A 190 -11.54 -8.91 35.30
C ARG A 190 -11.93 -9.85 34.15
N LEU A 191 -11.55 -9.51 32.93
CA LEU A 191 -11.88 -10.29 31.73
C LEU A 191 -10.78 -11.27 31.30
N GLY A 192 -9.61 -11.24 31.95
CA GLY A 192 -8.45 -12.04 31.53
C GLY A 192 -7.87 -11.61 30.19
N LEU A 193 -8.00 -10.33 29.81
CA LEU A 193 -7.50 -9.80 28.55
C LEU A 193 -6.08 -9.22 28.71
N PRO A 194 -5.20 -9.35 27.71
CA PRO A 194 -3.87 -8.77 27.78
C PRO A 194 -3.92 -7.26 27.55
N VAL A 195 -3.07 -6.52 28.27
CA VAL A 195 -2.85 -5.08 28.07
C VAL A 195 -1.59 -4.83 27.25
N VAL A 196 -1.52 -3.72 26.53
CA VAL A 196 -0.32 -3.30 25.79
C VAL A 196 -0.11 -1.79 25.90
N ALA A 197 1.12 -1.37 26.15
CA ALA A 197 1.50 0.03 26.16
C ALA A 197 1.79 0.49 24.73
N THR A 198 1.20 1.60 24.33
CA THR A 198 1.55 2.30 23.09
C THR A 198 1.80 3.77 23.38
N HIS A 199 2.43 4.45 22.43
CA HIS A 199 2.57 5.88 22.46
C HIS A 199 2.08 6.43 21.11
N PRO A 200 1.12 7.36 21.06
CA PRO A 200 0.57 7.85 19.81
C PRO A 200 1.52 8.88 19.18
N VAL A 201 2.63 8.39 18.60
CA VAL A 201 3.69 9.21 17.99
C VAL A 201 3.16 9.94 16.75
N GLN A 202 3.34 11.26 16.70
CA GLN A 202 2.86 12.14 15.61
C GLN A 202 3.97 12.98 14.95
N PHE A 203 5.07 13.18 15.67
CA PHE A 203 6.24 13.95 15.26
C PHE A 203 7.51 13.36 15.89
N ALA A 204 8.68 13.71 15.35
CA ALA A 204 9.93 13.03 15.69
C ALA A 204 10.45 13.44 17.08
N THR A 205 10.52 14.75 17.34
CA THR A 205 11.09 15.32 18.58
C THR A 205 10.10 16.24 19.29
N ALA A 206 10.30 16.50 20.58
CA ALA A 206 9.41 17.39 21.35
C ALA A 206 9.35 18.82 20.79
N ASP A 207 10.41 19.28 20.11
CA ASP A 207 10.51 20.61 19.51
C ASP A 207 9.67 20.73 18.23
N ASP A 208 9.33 19.61 17.58
CA ASP A 208 8.52 19.58 16.36
C ASP A 208 7.02 19.82 16.62
N TYR A 209 6.59 19.92 17.88
CA TYR A 209 5.18 20.08 18.25
C TYR A 209 4.52 21.29 17.57
N GLU A 210 5.18 22.45 17.53
CA GLU A 210 4.59 23.65 16.92
C GLU A 210 4.47 23.53 15.40
N ALA A 211 5.43 22.86 14.75
CA ALA A 211 5.37 22.56 13.31
C ALA A 211 4.23 21.59 12.99
N HIS A 212 4.06 20.56 13.82
CA HIS A 212 2.95 19.62 13.74
C HIS A 212 1.59 20.32 13.93
N GLU A 213 1.46 21.19 14.92
CA GLU A 213 0.23 21.96 15.14
C GLU A 213 -0.12 22.84 13.93
N ALA A 214 0.87 23.44 13.27
CA ALA A 214 0.66 24.18 12.03
C ALA A 214 0.16 23.26 10.90
N ARG A 215 0.72 22.04 10.77
CA ARG A 215 0.29 21.04 9.77
C ARG A 215 -1.17 20.64 9.97
N VAL A 216 -1.58 20.35 11.20
CA VAL A 216 -2.96 20.00 11.54
C VAL A 216 -3.91 21.17 11.21
N CYS A 217 -3.53 22.41 11.57
CA CYS A 217 -4.31 23.59 11.24
C CYS A 217 -4.49 23.78 9.72
N ILE A 218 -3.45 23.53 8.91
CA ILE A 218 -3.54 23.57 7.44
C ILE A 218 -4.54 22.51 6.94
N SER A 219 -4.49 21.28 7.47
CA SER A 219 -5.40 20.21 7.07
C SER A 219 -6.85 20.48 7.45
N GLU A 220 -7.09 21.15 8.58
CA GLU A 220 -8.44 21.43 9.09
C GLU A 220 -9.01 22.77 8.58
N GLY A 221 -8.20 23.58 7.91
CA GLY A 221 -8.58 24.95 7.52
C GLY A 221 -8.75 25.89 8.71
N GLU A 222 -8.04 25.62 9.82
CA GLU A 222 -8.10 26.40 11.07
C GLU A 222 -6.91 27.37 11.18
N ILE A 223 -7.09 28.48 11.90
CA ILE A 223 -6.04 29.49 12.10
C ILE A 223 -5.23 29.16 13.36
N LEU A 224 -3.90 29.03 13.22
CA LEU A 224 -3.01 28.68 14.34
C LEU A 224 -3.13 29.64 15.55
N GLY A 225 -3.31 30.93 15.27
CA GLY A 225 -3.49 31.97 16.29
C GLY A 225 -4.88 32.05 16.93
N ASN A 226 -5.85 31.24 16.51
CA ASN A 226 -7.20 31.24 17.08
C ASN A 226 -7.15 30.68 18.52
N PRO A 227 -7.46 31.49 19.56
CA PRO A 227 -7.39 31.04 20.95
C PRO A 227 -8.48 30.02 21.31
N ARG A 228 -9.53 29.89 20.48
CA ARG A 228 -10.61 28.92 20.67
C ARG A 228 -10.37 27.59 19.93
N ARG A 229 -9.25 27.45 19.21
CA ARG A 229 -8.95 26.21 18.48
C ARG A 229 -8.80 25.04 19.45
N VAL A 230 -9.31 23.89 19.04
CA VAL A 230 -9.19 22.65 19.82
C VAL A 230 -7.81 22.04 19.55
N ARG A 231 -6.97 21.95 20.59
CA ARG A 231 -5.67 21.27 20.50
C ARG A 231 -5.87 19.78 20.78
N LYS A 232 -5.89 18.97 19.73
CA LYS A 232 -6.13 17.51 19.82
C LYS A 232 -4.88 16.74 20.26
N PHE A 233 -3.71 17.36 20.16
CA PHE A 233 -2.42 16.73 20.39
C PHE A 233 -1.66 17.39 21.53
N THR A 234 -0.82 16.60 22.19
CA THR A 234 0.04 17.07 23.27
C THR A 234 1.49 17.16 22.81
N ARG A 235 2.28 17.96 23.52
CA ARG A 235 3.75 18.06 23.31
C ARG A 235 4.50 16.76 23.57
N ALA A 236 3.88 15.80 24.27
CA ALA A 236 4.54 14.55 24.65
C ALA A 236 4.52 13.51 23.52
N GLN A 237 3.77 13.71 22.43
CA GLN A 237 3.56 12.76 21.32
C GLN A 237 4.74 12.65 20.33
N TYR A 238 5.97 12.86 20.82
CA TYR A 238 7.18 12.64 20.03
C TYR A 238 7.62 11.17 20.05
N PHE A 239 8.64 10.81 19.28
CA PHE A 239 9.22 9.47 19.32
C PHE A 239 9.99 9.24 20.64
N LYS A 240 9.34 8.61 21.62
CA LYS A 240 9.96 8.25 22.90
C LYS A 240 10.92 7.07 22.76
N SER A 241 12.02 7.10 23.49
CA SER A 241 12.94 5.97 23.67
C SER A 241 12.28 4.82 24.43
N ALA A 242 12.84 3.63 24.29
CA ALA A 242 12.43 2.45 25.05
C ALA A 242 12.56 2.68 26.57
N ALA A 243 13.62 3.38 27.00
CA ALA A 243 13.84 3.70 28.40
C ALA A 243 12.77 4.65 28.96
N GLU A 244 12.37 5.67 28.20
CA GLU A 244 11.26 6.55 28.60
C GLU A 244 9.94 5.79 28.70
N MET A 245 9.65 4.91 27.75
CA MET A 245 8.42 4.10 27.77
C MET A 245 8.41 3.10 28.92
N GLU A 246 9.55 2.47 29.22
CA GLU A 246 9.70 1.58 30.37
C GLU A 246 9.50 2.30 31.70
N ALA A 247 10.07 3.50 31.86
CA ALA A 247 9.85 4.33 33.04
C ALA A 247 8.38 4.75 33.16
N LEU A 248 7.75 5.11 32.04
CA LEU A 248 6.37 5.56 31.98
C LEU A 248 5.36 4.48 32.37
N PHE A 249 5.68 3.20 32.17
CA PHE A 249 4.81 2.05 32.49
C PHE A 249 5.47 1.08 33.49
N ALA A 250 6.34 1.59 34.37
CA ALA A 250 7.05 0.77 35.36
C ALA A 250 6.10 0.03 36.34
N ASP A 251 4.92 0.60 36.57
CA ASP A 251 3.81 0.03 37.34
C ASP A 251 3.04 -1.09 36.60
N ILE A 252 3.16 -1.17 35.26
CA ILE A 252 2.49 -2.19 34.43
C ILE A 252 3.50 -2.85 33.47
N PRO A 253 4.48 -3.64 33.96
CA PRO A 253 5.53 -4.21 33.11
C PRO A 253 5.00 -5.13 31.99
N SER A 254 3.85 -5.77 32.21
CA SER A 254 3.18 -6.61 31.21
C SER A 254 2.77 -5.84 29.96
N ALA A 255 2.40 -4.56 30.09
CA ALA A 255 2.03 -3.71 28.98
C ALA A 255 3.22 -3.46 28.04
N ILE A 256 4.42 -3.27 28.60
CA ILE A 256 5.67 -3.16 27.84
C ILE A 256 6.06 -4.50 27.24
N ALA A 257 6.05 -5.60 28.02
CA ALA A 257 6.43 -6.92 27.55
C ALA A 257 5.57 -7.41 26.36
N ASN A 258 4.28 -7.06 26.37
CA ASN A 258 3.36 -7.42 25.29
C ASN A 258 3.67 -6.71 23.96
N THR A 259 4.38 -5.56 23.96
CA THR A 259 4.82 -4.93 22.71
C THR A 259 5.76 -5.84 21.92
N LEU A 260 6.72 -6.45 22.61
CA LEU A 260 7.65 -7.40 22.02
C LEU A 260 6.97 -8.72 21.65
N ALA A 261 6.01 -9.17 22.46
CA ALA A 261 5.22 -10.38 22.14
C ALA A 261 4.43 -10.20 20.83
N ILE A 262 3.77 -9.06 20.64
CA ILE A 262 3.07 -8.70 19.40
C ILE A 262 4.08 -8.63 18.24
N ALA A 263 5.21 -7.94 18.43
CA ALA A 263 6.23 -7.83 17.39
C ALA A 263 6.79 -9.18 16.94
N ARG A 264 6.91 -10.16 17.84
CA ARG A 264 7.29 -11.54 17.47
C ARG A 264 6.22 -12.24 16.65
N ARG A 265 4.94 -12.01 16.95
CA ARG A 265 3.78 -12.61 16.26
C ARG A 265 3.55 -12.03 14.87
N CYS A 266 3.91 -10.78 14.62
CA CYS A 266 3.79 -10.13 13.32
C CYS A 266 4.93 -10.51 12.39
N SER A 267 4.69 -11.32 11.36
CA SER A 267 5.70 -11.71 10.38
C SER A 267 5.12 -11.69 8.97
N LEU A 268 5.46 -10.65 8.22
CA LEU A 268 5.05 -10.47 6.82
C LEU A 268 6.29 -10.53 5.91
N THR A 269 6.18 -11.28 4.82
CA THR A 269 7.18 -11.26 3.74
C THR A 269 6.54 -10.76 2.47
N LEU A 270 6.93 -9.56 2.03
CA LEU A 270 6.55 -9.01 0.74
C LEU A 270 7.51 -9.49 -0.35
N VAL A 271 6.95 -9.93 -1.47
CA VAL A 271 7.70 -10.23 -2.70
C VAL A 271 7.82 -8.94 -3.49
N LEU A 272 9.05 -8.43 -3.61
CA LEU A 272 9.35 -7.17 -4.30
C LEU A 272 10.22 -7.46 -5.53
N GLY A 273 10.07 -6.64 -6.58
CA GLY A 273 10.88 -6.77 -7.80
C GLY A 273 10.53 -7.96 -8.70
N LYS A 274 9.44 -8.69 -8.40
CA LYS A 274 8.88 -9.72 -9.29
C LYS A 274 7.56 -9.24 -9.87
N PRO A 275 7.49 -8.94 -11.18
CA PRO A 275 6.26 -8.54 -11.84
C PRO A 275 5.16 -9.61 -11.70
N GLN A 276 3.92 -9.17 -11.49
CA GLN A 276 2.72 -10.02 -11.52
C GLN A 276 1.91 -9.61 -12.76
N LEU A 277 2.22 -10.22 -13.90
CA LEU A 277 1.58 -9.89 -15.17
C LEU A 277 0.22 -10.60 -15.30
N PRO A 278 -0.81 -9.95 -15.86
CA PRO A 278 -2.08 -10.61 -16.10
C PRO A 278 -1.94 -11.66 -17.21
N ASN A 279 -2.84 -12.64 -17.21
CA ASN A 279 -2.90 -13.63 -18.28
C ASN A 279 -3.45 -12.98 -19.55
N PHE A 280 -2.71 -13.07 -20.66
CA PHE A 280 -3.18 -12.61 -21.95
C PHE A 280 -4.11 -13.67 -22.58
N PRO A 281 -5.32 -13.32 -23.04
CA PRO A 281 -6.22 -14.28 -23.68
C PRO A 281 -5.68 -14.68 -25.05
N THR A 282 -5.30 -15.96 -25.20
CA THR A 282 -4.85 -16.53 -26.49
C THR A 282 -6.00 -17.22 -27.22
N PRO A 283 -6.04 -17.17 -28.56
CA PRO A 283 -7.01 -17.94 -29.35
C PRO A 283 -6.88 -19.45 -29.08
N ASP A 284 -8.00 -20.15 -28.97
CA ASP A 284 -8.10 -21.61 -28.82
C ASP A 284 -7.23 -22.22 -27.69
N GLY A 285 -6.85 -21.41 -26.71
CA GLY A 285 -6.00 -21.85 -25.59
C GLY A 285 -4.55 -22.13 -25.97
N LEU A 286 -4.07 -21.58 -27.09
CA LEU A 286 -2.67 -21.70 -27.52
C LEU A 286 -1.72 -21.25 -26.40
N PRO A 287 -0.60 -21.97 -26.17
CA PRO A 287 0.44 -21.51 -25.24
C PRO A 287 0.92 -20.10 -25.60
N ILE A 288 1.10 -19.26 -24.58
CA ILE A 288 1.43 -17.83 -24.79
C ILE A 288 2.70 -17.62 -25.63
N GLY A 289 3.68 -18.52 -25.50
CA GLY A 289 4.91 -18.44 -26.28
C GLY A 289 4.72 -18.74 -27.77
N GLU A 290 3.87 -19.72 -28.09
CA GLU A 290 3.53 -20.07 -29.47
C GLU A 290 2.71 -18.96 -30.12
N TYR A 291 1.70 -18.44 -29.42
CA TYR A 291 0.90 -17.32 -29.91
C TYR A 291 1.75 -16.05 -30.09
N PHE A 292 2.64 -15.77 -29.14
CA PHE A 292 3.57 -14.63 -29.25
C PHE A 292 4.47 -14.73 -30.48
N ARG A 293 5.03 -15.91 -30.76
CA ARG A 293 5.83 -16.17 -31.96
C ARG A 293 4.98 -15.96 -33.22
N LEU A 294 3.80 -16.58 -33.29
CA LEU A 294 2.88 -16.43 -34.44
C LEU A 294 2.55 -14.95 -34.72
N ALA A 295 2.07 -14.22 -33.71
CA ALA A 295 1.68 -12.83 -33.84
C ALA A 295 2.85 -11.92 -34.26
N SER A 296 4.06 -12.23 -33.78
CA SER A 296 5.28 -11.49 -34.16
C SER A 296 5.65 -11.71 -35.62
N PHE A 297 5.54 -12.94 -36.12
CA PHE A 297 5.78 -13.26 -37.53
C PHE A 297 4.73 -12.64 -38.45
N GLU A 298 3.44 -12.77 -38.10
CA GLU A 298 2.35 -12.14 -38.86
C GLU A 298 2.53 -10.61 -38.93
N GLY A 299 2.86 -9.99 -37.80
CA GLY A 299 3.16 -8.55 -37.75
C GLY A 299 4.35 -8.16 -38.61
N LEU A 300 5.41 -8.97 -38.64
CA LEU A 300 6.58 -8.73 -39.49
C LEU A 300 6.22 -8.82 -40.98
N GLU A 301 5.40 -9.78 -41.40
CA GLU A 301 4.95 -9.89 -42.80
C GLU A 301 4.24 -8.62 -43.27
N GLU A 302 3.33 -8.08 -42.44
CA GLU A 302 2.63 -6.84 -42.75
C GLU A 302 3.59 -5.65 -42.86
N ARG A 303 4.55 -5.54 -41.93
CA ARG A 303 5.55 -4.47 -41.95
C ARG A 303 6.48 -4.57 -43.18
N LEU A 304 6.96 -5.76 -43.51
CA LEU A 304 7.80 -5.99 -44.68
C LEU A 304 7.07 -5.69 -45.99
N ALA A 305 5.78 -6.05 -46.10
CA ALA A 305 4.97 -5.70 -47.25
C ALA A 305 4.78 -4.19 -47.42
N HIS A 306 4.75 -3.44 -46.32
CA HIS A 306 4.69 -1.99 -46.33
C HIS A 306 6.04 -1.34 -46.69
N LEU A 307 7.13 -1.79 -46.07
CA LEU A 307 8.49 -1.26 -46.29
C LEU A 307 9.01 -1.58 -47.70
N TYR A 308 8.73 -2.78 -48.20
CA TYR A 308 9.20 -3.27 -49.50
C TYR A 308 8.00 -3.77 -50.32
N PRO A 309 7.31 -2.88 -51.05
CA PRO A 309 6.16 -3.26 -51.88
C PRO A 309 6.52 -4.23 -53.02
N ASP A 310 7.76 -4.20 -53.53
CA ASP A 310 8.28 -5.16 -54.50
C ASP A 310 8.68 -6.47 -53.82
N ALA A 311 8.02 -7.57 -54.23
CA ALA A 311 8.28 -8.90 -53.70
C ALA A 311 9.74 -9.33 -53.82
N LYS A 312 10.43 -8.99 -54.91
CA LYS A 312 11.83 -9.40 -55.10
C LYS A 312 12.77 -8.71 -54.10
N GLN A 313 12.56 -7.42 -53.85
CA GLN A 313 13.35 -6.68 -52.86
C GLN A 313 13.03 -7.14 -51.44
N ARG A 314 11.75 -7.40 -51.16
CA ARG A 314 11.31 -7.95 -49.88
C ARG A 314 11.97 -9.30 -49.58
N ASP A 315 12.05 -10.20 -50.56
CA ASP A 315 12.66 -11.52 -50.37
C ASP A 315 14.19 -11.45 -50.16
N VAL A 316 14.85 -10.40 -50.66
CA VAL A 316 16.28 -10.14 -50.40
C VAL A 316 16.52 -9.66 -48.96
N GLU A 317 15.67 -8.76 -48.45
CA GLU A 317 15.84 -8.20 -47.09
C GLU A 317 15.27 -9.11 -45.99
N ARG A 318 14.26 -9.92 -46.31
CA ARG A 318 13.54 -10.81 -45.38
C ARG A 318 14.46 -11.62 -44.44
N PRO A 319 15.54 -12.28 -44.89
CA PRO A 319 16.42 -13.05 -44.01
C PRO A 319 16.99 -12.22 -42.84
N ARG A 320 17.38 -10.97 -43.10
CA ARG A 320 17.94 -10.05 -42.10
C ARG A 320 16.93 -9.73 -40.99
N TYR A 321 15.67 -9.53 -41.36
CA TYR A 321 14.60 -9.23 -40.39
C TYR A 321 14.19 -10.48 -39.61
N VAL A 322 14.08 -11.63 -40.28
CA VAL A 322 13.72 -12.90 -39.63
C VAL A 322 14.78 -13.31 -38.61
N GLU A 323 16.07 -13.17 -38.94
CA GLU A 323 17.18 -13.45 -38.01
C GLU A 323 17.08 -12.59 -36.74
N ARG A 324 16.87 -11.28 -36.90
CA ARG A 324 16.69 -10.37 -35.76
C ARG A 324 15.42 -10.70 -34.95
N LEU A 325 14.32 -11.02 -35.63
CA LEU A 325 13.04 -11.33 -34.97
C LEU A 325 13.14 -12.60 -34.12
N GLU A 326 13.73 -13.66 -34.67
CA GLU A 326 13.95 -14.93 -33.95
C GLU A 326 14.81 -14.73 -32.70
N PHE A 327 15.93 -14.01 -32.83
CA PHE A 327 16.80 -13.66 -31.69
C PHE A 327 16.04 -12.93 -30.57
N GLU A 328 15.23 -11.93 -30.93
CA GLU A 328 14.43 -11.19 -29.95
C GLU A 328 13.33 -12.05 -29.32
N ILE A 329 12.60 -12.84 -30.13
CA ILE A 329 11.55 -13.74 -29.65
C ILE A 329 12.12 -14.71 -28.61
N ASP A 330 13.22 -15.39 -28.94
CA ASP A 330 13.83 -16.38 -28.06
C ASP A 330 14.33 -15.73 -26.76
N THR A 331 14.90 -14.52 -26.84
CA THR A 331 15.31 -13.77 -25.66
C THR A 331 14.11 -13.41 -24.77
N ILE A 332 13.01 -12.91 -25.34
CA ILE A 332 11.81 -12.51 -24.59
C ILE A 332 11.12 -13.71 -23.96
N LEU A 333 11.08 -14.85 -24.66
CA LEU A 333 10.56 -16.11 -24.14
C LEU A 333 11.39 -16.62 -22.95
N ASN A 334 12.72 -16.63 -23.08
CA ASN A 334 13.63 -17.05 -22.02
C ASN A 334 13.54 -16.16 -20.77
N MET A 335 13.28 -14.86 -20.95
CA MET A 335 13.12 -13.91 -19.84
C MET A 335 11.70 -13.89 -19.25
N GLY A 336 10.73 -14.59 -19.86
CA GLY A 336 9.38 -14.71 -19.33
C GLY A 336 8.50 -13.48 -19.53
N PHE A 337 8.76 -12.66 -20.57
CA PHE A 337 7.98 -11.45 -20.88
C PHE A 337 7.05 -11.51 -22.11
N PRO A 338 6.69 -12.66 -22.74
CA PRO A 338 5.85 -12.64 -23.94
C PRO A 338 4.46 -12.04 -23.67
N GLY A 339 3.89 -12.32 -22.49
CA GLY A 339 2.61 -11.74 -22.10
C GLY A 339 2.63 -10.22 -21.99
N TYR A 340 3.71 -9.64 -21.48
CA TYR A 340 3.85 -8.18 -21.40
C TYR A 340 3.81 -7.53 -22.79
N PHE A 341 4.54 -8.06 -23.76
CA PHE A 341 4.53 -7.55 -25.14
C PHE A 341 3.15 -7.69 -25.78
N LEU A 342 2.46 -8.82 -25.58
CA LEU A 342 1.11 -9.03 -26.11
C LEU A 342 0.10 -8.06 -25.51
N ILE A 343 0.13 -7.87 -24.18
CA ILE A 343 -0.74 -6.92 -23.47
C ILE A 343 -0.52 -5.51 -24.03
N VAL A 344 0.74 -5.08 -24.13
CA VAL A 344 1.11 -3.76 -24.61
C VAL A 344 0.68 -3.53 -26.06
N GLY A 345 1.00 -4.48 -26.96
CA GLY A 345 0.57 -4.41 -28.35
C GLY A 345 -0.93 -4.35 -28.51
N ASP A 346 -1.67 -5.09 -27.69
CA ASP A 346 -3.11 -5.18 -27.75
C ASP A 346 -3.83 -3.85 -27.47
N PHE A 347 -3.56 -3.22 -26.33
CA PHE A 347 -4.26 -1.97 -26.01
C PHE A 347 -3.77 -0.79 -26.88
N ILE A 348 -2.52 -0.79 -27.36
CA ILE A 348 -2.04 0.19 -28.34
C ILE A 348 -2.78 0.02 -29.67
N ASN A 349 -2.89 -1.20 -30.17
CA ASN A 349 -3.60 -1.48 -31.42
C ASN A 349 -5.09 -1.17 -31.30
N TRP A 350 -5.70 -1.46 -30.15
CA TRP A 350 -7.08 -1.06 -29.86
C TRP A 350 -7.22 0.47 -29.88
N ALA A 351 -6.31 1.19 -29.22
CA ALA A 351 -6.32 2.66 -29.18
C ALA A 351 -6.22 3.27 -30.59
N LYS A 352 -5.26 2.81 -31.41
CA LYS A 352 -5.08 3.23 -32.80
C LYS A 352 -6.37 3.03 -33.63
N LYS A 353 -7.03 1.87 -33.50
CA LYS A 353 -8.27 1.54 -34.22
C LYS A 353 -9.50 2.33 -33.74
N ASN A 354 -9.49 2.82 -32.50
CA ASN A 354 -10.63 3.50 -31.88
C ASN A 354 -10.46 5.02 -31.79
N GLY A 355 -9.53 5.59 -32.56
CA GLY A 355 -9.30 7.04 -32.62
C GLY A 355 -8.68 7.61 -31.34
N CYS A 356 -7.93 6.80 -30.58
CA CYS A 356 -7.15 7.24 -29.43
C CYS A 356 -5.68 7.36 -29.87
N PRO A 357 -5.17 8.58 -30.11
CA PRO A 357 -3.78 8.76 -30.52
C PRO A 357 -2.82 8.24 -29.46
N VAL A 358 -1.86 7.43 -29.89
CA VAL A 358 -0.76 6.91 -29.08
C VAL A 358 0.53 7.56 -29.56
N GLY A 359 1.43 7.91 -28.65
CA GLY A 359 2.77 8.36 -29.03
C GLY A 359 3.50 7.32 -29.91
N PRO A 360 4.51 7.72 -30.69
CA PRO A 360 5.24 6.82 -31.61
C PRO A 360 6.08 5.73 -30.92
N GLY A 361 5.98 5.61 -29.59
CA GLY A 361 6.91 4.88 -28.73
C GLY A 361 8.10 5.77 -28.33
N ARG A 362 8.41 5.83 -27.04
CA ARG A 362 9.60 6.50 -26.49
C ARG A 362 10.45 5.51 -25.71
N GLY A 363 11.65 5.94 -25.33
CA GLY A 363 12.58 5.11 -24.57
C GLY A 363 13.27 4.04 -25.42
N SER A 364 13.81 3.03 -24.75
CA SER A 364 14.57 1.96 -25.40
C SER A 364 13.70 0.97 -26.18
N GLY A 365 12.39 0.93 -25.94
CA GLY A 365 11.47 0.01 -26.63
C GLY A 365 11.46 0.13 -28.15
N ALA A 366 11.83 1.29 -28.71
CA ALA A 366 11.99 1.50 -30.16
C ALA A 366 13.09 0.63 -30.80
N GLY A 367 14.02 0.08 -30.01
CA GLY A 367 15.07 -0.82 -30.49
C GLY A 367 14.64 -2.27 -30.72
N SER A 368 13.41 -2.64 -30.37
CA SER A 368 12.89 -4.00 -30.55
C SER A 368 12.13 -4.15 -31.87
N LEU A 369 12.58 -5.09 -32.70
CA LEU A 369 11.89 -5.49 -33.92
C LEU A 369 10.57 -6.21 -33.59
N VAL A 370 10.49 -6.96 -32.49
CA VAL A 370 9.22 -7.52 -32.00
C VAL A 370 8.23 -6.40 -31.68
N ALA A 371 8.66 -5.32 -31.01
CA ALA A 371 7.79 -4.19 -30.72
C ALA A 371 7.28 -3.51 -32.00
N TYR A 372 8.14 -3.40 -33.02
CA TYR A 372 7.77 -2.88 -34.33
C TYR A 372 6.75 -3.79 -35.05
N ALA A 373 6.98 -5.11 -35.02
CA ALA A 373 6.11 -6.13 -35.61
C ALA A 373 4.72 -6.15 -34.96
N LEU A 374 4.65 -6.10 -33.62
CA LEU A 374 3.39 -6.04 -32.87
C LEU A 374 2.72 -4.65 -32.89
N LYS A 375 3.29 -3.69 -33.65
CA LYS A 375 2.80 -2.31 -33.80
C LYS A 375 2.74 -1.50 -32.48
N ILE A 376 3.55 -1.92 -31.52
CA ILE A 376 3.82 -1.17 -30.29
C ILE A 376 4.58 0.11 -30.65
N THR A 377 5.61 -0.03 -31.48
CA THR A 377 6.39 1.08 -32.04
C THR A 377 6.16 1.17 -33.55
N ASP A 378 6.40 2.35 -34.11
CA ASP A 378 6.21 2.61 -35.54
C ASP A 378 7.53 2.91 -36.29
N LEU A 379 8.67 2.72 -35.62
CA LEU A 379 10.02 2.88 -36.20
C LEU A 379 10.65 1.52 -36.49
N ASP A 380 11.23 1.38 -37.68
CA ASP A 380 12.04 0.22 -38.03
C ASP A 380 13.42 0.30 -37.35
N PRO A 381 13.74 -0.59 -36.39
CA PRO A 381 15.01 -0.55 -35.67
C PRO A 381 16.22 -0.87 -36.56
N LEU A 382 16.05 -1.64 -37.65
CA LEU A 382 17.15 -2.04 -38.53
C LEU A 382 17.57 -0.92 -39.48
N GLN A 383 16.65 -0.05 -39.89
CA GLN A 383 16.96 1.15 -40.66
C GLN A 383 17.79 2.17 -39.85
N TYR A 384 17.47 2.33 -38.56
CA TYR A 384 18.10 3.33 -37.69
C TYR A 384 19.19 2.78 -36.77
N ASN A 385 19.62 1.53 -36.97
CA ASN A 385 20.62 0.83 -36.14
C ASN A 385 20.31 0.89 -34.64
N LEU A 386 19.05 0.70 -34.26
CA LEU A 386 18.62 0.66 -32.87
C LEU A 386 18.89 -0.73 -32.27
N LEU A 387 19.49 -0.72 -31.07
CA LEU A 387 19.95 -1.92 -30.39
C LEU A 387 18.84 -2.47 -29.47
N PHE A 388 18.55 -3.77 -29.61
CA PHE A 388 17.57 -4.47 -28.78
C PHE A 388 18.08 -4.65 -27.35
N GLU A 389 19.38 -4.90 -27.19
CA GLU A 389 20.05 -5.16 -25.92
C GLU A 389 20.04 -3.94 -25.01
N ARG A 390 19.88 -2.74 -25.58
CA ARG A 390 19.65 -1.51 -24.82
C ARG A 390 18.28 -1.48 -24.16
N PHE A 391 17.30 -2.16 -24.74
CA PHE A 391 15.97 -2.32 -24.18
C PHE A 391 15.89 -3.47 -23.20
N LEU A 392 16.35 -4.64 -23.63
CA LEU A 392 16.21 -5.87 -22.89
C LEU A 392 17.53 -6.62 -22.98
N ASN A 393 18.32 -6.55 -21.91
CA ASN A 393 19.63 -7.17 -21.84
C ASN A 393 19.51 -8.59 -21.27
N PRO A 394 19.90 -9.64 -22.01
CA PRO A 394 19.88 -11.02 -21.53
C PRO A 394 20.68 -11.23 -20.24
N GLU A 395 21.76 -10.47 -20.03
CA GLU A 395 22.63 -10.58 -18.85
C GLU A 395 22.05 -9.88 -17.61
N ARG A 396 21.02 -9.05 -17.78
CA ARG A 396 20.37 -8.31 -16.71
C ARG A 396 18.86 -8.43 -16.83
N VAL A 397 18.29 -9.38 -16.07
CA VAL A 397 16.83 -9.55 -15.98
C VAL A 397 16.22 -8.36 -15.24
N SER A 398 15.77 -7.36 -15.99
CA SER A 398 14.93 -6.25 -15.53
C SER A 398 13.61 -6.25 -16.29
N MET A 399 12.55 -5.76 -15.65
CA MET A 399 11.26 -5.59 -16.31
C MET A 399 11.40 -4.56 -17.45
N PRO A 400 11.00 -4.90 -18.69
CA PRO A 400 10.97 -3.94 -19.80
C PRO A 400 9.90 -2.87 -19.54
N ASP A 401 10.18 -1.63 -19.96
CA ASP A 401 9.24 -0.51 -19.91
C ASP A 401 9.13 0.17 -21.28
N PHE A 402 7.91 0.24 -21.81
CA PHE A 402 7.59 0.84 -23.10
C PHE A 402 7.17 2.32 -23.02
N ASP A 403 7.05 2.91 -21.82
CA ASP A 403 6.73 4.34 -21.59
C ASP A 403 5.64 4.87 -22.56
N ILE A 404 4.43 4.34 -22.43
CA ILE A 404 3.35 4.57 -23.41
C ILE A 404 2.52 5.79 -23.02
N ASP A 405 2.56 6.79 -23.89
CA ASP A 405 1.79 8.02 -23.73
C ASP A 405 0.46 7.95 -24.51
N PHE A 406 -0.65 8.25 -23.81
CA PHE A 406 -1.97 8.44 -24.40
C PHE A 406 -2.38 9.91 -24.32
N CYS A 407 -3.11 10.39 -25.33
CA CYS A 407 -3.76 11.69 -25.25
C CYS A 407 -4.77 11.73 -24.07
N GLN A 408 -4.66 12.74 -23.20
CA GLN A 408 -5.46 12.88 -21.98
C GLN A 408 -6.97 12.76 -22.25
N SER A 409 -7.48 13.37 -23.33
CA SER A 409 -8.91 13.39 -23.66
C SER A 409 -9.51 12.02 -23.99
N ASN A 410 -8.68 11.04 -24.36
CA ASN A 410 -9.13 9.70 -24.77
C ASN A 410 -8.64 8.58 -23.84
N ARG A 411 -7.90 8.93 -22.77
CA ARG A 411 -7.32 7.96 -21.83
C ARG A 411 -8.38 7.07 -21.17
N ASP A 412 -9.52 7.63 -20.80
CA ASP A 412 -10.59 6.89 -20.11
C ASP A 412 -11.15 5.74 -20.97
N ARG A 413 -11.21 5.92 -22.29
CA ARG A 413 -11.66 4.88 -23.22
C ARG A 413 -10.72 3.67 -23.21
N VAL A 414 -9.41 3.92 -23.15
CA VAL A 414 -8.39 2.86 -23.05
C VAL A 414 -8.49 2.17 -21.69
N ILE A 415 -8.71 2.93 -20.61
CA ILE A 415 -8.91 2.37 -19.28
C ILE A 415 -10.12 1.43 -19.26
N ASP A 416 -11.24 1.83 -19.83
CA ASP A 416 -12.46 1.03 -19.88
C ASP A 416 -12.27 -0.24 -20.73
N TYR A 417 -11.55 -0.15 -21.85
CA TYR A 417 -11.16 -1.33 -22.63
C TYR A 417 -10.34 -2.33 -21.80
N VAL A 418 -9.32 -1.85 -21.08
CA VAL A 418 -8.46 -2.69 -20.24
C VAL A 418 -9.27 -3.31 -19.09
N LYS A 419 -10.20 -2.56 -18.47
CA LYS A 419 -11.12 -3.09 -17.46
C LYS A 419 -12.03 -4.21 -18.00
N ASP A 420 -12.60 -4.02 -19.19
CA ASP A 420 -13.48 -5.02 -19.80
C ASP A 420 -12.70 -6.28 -20.19
N LYS A 421 -11.45 -6.12 -20.62
CA LYS A 421 -10.59 -7.23 -21.05
C LYS A 421 -9.95 -8.02 -19.91
N TYR A 422 -9.44 -7.34 -18.89
CA TYR A 422 -8.68 -7.98 -17.81
C TYR A 422 -9.44 -8.08 -16.48
N GLY A 423 -10.66 -7.52 -16.43
CA GLY A 423 -11.52 -7.52 -15.25
C GLY A 423 -11.49 -6.18 -14.52
N LYS A 424 -12.68 -5.69 -14.13
CA LYS A 424 -12.85 -4.40 -13.46
C LYS A 424 -12.09 -4.31 -12.13
N ASP A 425 -12.02 -5.42 -11.39
CA ASP A 425 -11.34 -5.49 -10.10
C ASP A 425 -9.82 -5.69 -10.22
N ALA A 426 -9.31 -5.96 -11.44
CA ALA A 426 -7.88 -6.14 -11.71
C ALA A 426 -7.21 -4.86 -12.24
N VAL A 427 -7.96 -3.79 -12.47
CA VAL A 427 -7.48 -2.55 -13.08
C VAL A 427 -7.74 -1.38 -12.15
N SER A 428 -6.67 -0.67 -11.78
CA SER A 428 -6.74 0.53 -10.96
C SER A 428 -5.81 1.62 -11.50
N GLN A 429 -6.09 2.87 -11.12
CA GLN A 429 -5.19 3.99 -11.39
C GLN A 429 -4.16 4.12 -10.27
N ILE A 430 -2.99 4.67 -10.61
CA ILE A 430 -1.93 4.94 -9.64
C ILE A 430 -2.14 6.33 -9.06
N ALA A 431 -2.14 6.43 -7.72
CA ALA A 431 -2.25 7.71 -7.03
C ALA A 431 -0.94 8.50 -7.09
N THR A 432 -1.04 9.82 -6.98
CA THR A 432 0.10 10.73 -6.81
C THR A 432 -0.10 11.53 -5.52
N PHE A 433 0.98 11.75 -4.78
CA PHE A 433 0.97 12.53 -3.54
C PHE A 433 1.52 13.93 -3.82
N GLY A 434 0.73 14.96 -3.48
CA GLY A 434 1.22 16.35 -3.47
C GLY A 434 2.09 16.58 -2.25
N THR A 435 3.32 17.04 -2.47
CA THR A 435 4.32 17.35 -1.44
C THR A 435 4.42 18.83 -1.18
#